data_AF-A0A2E0BIF6-F1
#
_entry.id   AF-A0A2E0BIF6-F1
#
_cell.length_a   1.000
_cell.length_b   1.000
_cell.length_c   1.000
_cell.angle_alpha   90.00
_cell.angle_beta   90.00
_cell.angle_gamma   90.00
#
_symmetry.space_group_name_H-M   'P 1'
#
loop_
_entity.id
_entity.type
_entity.pdbx_description
1 polymer ?
#
loop_
_entity_poly.entity_id
_entity_poly.type
_entity_poly.pdbx_seq_one_letter_code
_entity_poly.pdbx_strand_id
1 'polypeptide(L)'
;MVAEPKLVMVLWLDITATADWTEGDEVDPTPFQTVGWLHSSDDHVVKVGNTLDEEKKVYGITAFPRGCVERIQELQLSTSTFPV
;
A
#
# COMPACT_ATOMS: atom_id res chain seq x y z
N MET A 1 15.42 19.88 -7.53
CA MET A 1 14.74 19.67 -6.22
C MET A 1 13.94 18.39 -6.36
N VAL A 2 14.24 17.36 -5.56
CA VAL A 2 13.48 16.12 -5.55
C VAL A 2 12.19 16.39 -4.79
N ALA A 3 11.04 16.08 -5.37
CA ALA A 3 9.75 16.26 -4.71
C ALA A 3 9.68 15.38 -3.45
N GLU A 4 9.05 15.87 -2.38
CA GLU A 4 8.91 15.06 -1.16
C GLU A 4 8.06 13.81 -1.43
N PRO A 5 8.49 12.62 -0.96
CA PRO A 5 7.73 11.40 -1.14
C PRO A 5 6.40 11.49 -0.41
N LYS A 6 5.33 11.03 -1.07
CA LYS A 6 3.96 11.09 -0.55
C LYS A 6 3.68 9.90 0.36
N LEU A 7 3.22 10.13 1.59
CA LEU A 7 2.71 9.07 2.44
C LEU A 7 1.31 8.68 1.95
N VAL A 8 1.09 7.40 1.70
CA VAL A 8 -0.17 6.87 1.19
C VAL A 8 -0.63 5.66 1.98
N MET A 9 -1.94 5.49 2.05
CA MET A 9 -2.60 4.23 2.40
C MET A 9 -3.16 3.61 1.12
N VAL A 10 -2.76 2.38 0.82
CA VAL A 10 -3.25 1.59 -0.29
C VAL A 10 -4.22 0.55 0.26
N LEU A 11 -5.48 0.61 -0.19
CA LEU A 11 -6.46 -0.45 -0.02
C LEU A 11 -6.36 -1.39 -1.22
N TRP A 12 -6.15 -2.68 -0.97
CA TRP A 12 -5.96 -3.68 -2.01
C TRP A 12 -6.55 -5.03 -1.65
N LEU A 13 -6.81 -5.86 -2.65
CA LEU A 13 -7.33 -7.21 -2.52
C LEU A 13 -6.22 -8.22 -2.77
N ASP A 14 -6.03 -9.15 -1.83
CA ASP A 14 -5.14 -10.29 -2.02
C ASP A 14 -5.89 -11.49 -2.62
N ILE A 15 -5.13 -12.39 -3.23
CA ILE A 15 -5.66 -13.63 -3.81
C ILE A 15 -5.92 -14.62 -2.68
N THR A 16 -7.19 -14.93 -2.45
CA THR A 16 -7.61 -15.98 -1.52
C THR A 16 -7.63 -17.33 -2.23
N ALA A 17 -7.04 -18.35 -1.63
CA ALA A 17 -7.15 -19.74 -2.07
C ALA A 17 -7.45 -20.64 -0.86
N THR A 18 -8.43 -21.53 -1.01
CA THR A 18 -8.77 -22.54 0.01
C THR A 18 -8.26 -23.92 -0.42
N ALA A 19 -8.11 -24.83 0.54
CA ALA A 19 -7.64 -26.21 0.32
C ALA A 19 -8.63 -27.23 0.89
N ASP A 20 -9.91 -26.93 0.77
CA ASP A 20 -11.05 -27.70 1.29
C ASP A 20 -12.21 -27.70 0.27
N TRP A 21 -13.43 -27.96 0.75
CA TRP A 21 -14.64 -28.06 -0.07
C TRP A 21 -15.52 -26.80 -0.02
N THR A 22 -14.95 -25.64 0.30
CA THR A 22 -15.65 -24.35 0.24
C THR A 22 -16.18 -24.10 -1.18
N GLU A 23 -17.44 -23.70 -1.28
CA GLU A 23 -18.09 -23.42 -2.56
C GLU A 23 -17.58 -22.12 -3.17
N GLY A 24 -17.61 -22.01 -4.50
CA GLY A 24 -16.94 -20.90 -5.21
C GLY A 24 -17.53 -19.52 -4.93
N ASP A 25 -18.80 -19.44 -4.53
CA ASP A 25 -19.48 -18.22 -4.09
C ASP A 25 -19.16 -17.83 -2.64
N GLU A 26 -18.48 -18.71 -1.88
CA GLU A 26 -17.98 -18.45 -0.54
C GLU A 26 -16.50 -18.00 -0.54
N VAL A 27 -15.84 -17.97 -1.70
CA VAL A 27 -14.42 -17.58 -1.83
C VAL A 27 -14.28 -16.18 -2.41
N ASP A 28 -14.08 -15.21 -1.52
CA ASP A 28 -13.82 -13.81 -1.88
C ASP A 28 -12.35 -13.40 -1.67
N PRO A 29 -11.81 -12.45 -2.47
CA PRO A 29 -10.54 -11.80 -2.19
C PRO A 29 -10.53 -11.11 -0.82
N THR A 30 -9.40 -11.18 -0.11
CA THR A 30 -9.30 -10.58 1.23
C THR A 30 -8.80 -9.13 1.13
N PRO A 31 -9.50 -8.14 1.71
CA PRO A 31 -9.07 -6.74 1.69
C PRO A 31 -7.99 -6.46 2.72
N PHE A 32 -6.93 -5.78 2.28
CA PHE A 32 -5.81 -5.34 3.10
C PHE A 32 -5.51 -3.86 2.92
N GLN A 33 -4.85 -3.31 3.92
CA GLN A 33 -4.34 -1.94 3.90
C GLN A 33 -2.83 -1.95 4.09
N THR A 34 -2.14 -1.17 3.27
CA THR A 34 -0.70 -0.91 3.43
C THR A 34 -0.46 0.58 3.47
N VAL A 35 0.21 1.04 4.53
CA VAL A 35 0.66 2.43 4.65
C VAL A 35 2.15 2.50 4.33
N GLY A 36 2.54 3.44 3.50
CA GLY A 36 3.95 3.68 3.18
C GLY A 36 4.14 4.83 2.20
N TRP A 37 5.37 4.99 1.72
CA TRP A 37 5.76 6.06 0.82
C TRP A 37 5.57 5.63 -0.63
N LEU A 38 4.80 6.42 -1.40
CA LEU A 38 4.58 6.14 -2.81
C LEU A 38 5.90 6.28 -3.58
N HIS A 39 6.38 5.17 -4.14
CA HIS A 39 7.56 5.15 -4.99
C HIS A 39 7.20 5.44 -6.45
N SER A 40 6.22 4.72 -7.00
CA SER A 40 5.75 4.90 -8.38
C SER A 40 4.36 4.28 -8.57
N SER A 41 3.62 4.77 -9.57
CA SER A 41 2.35 4.20 -9.99
C SER A 41 2.23 4.35 -11.50
N ASP A 42 1.89 3.26 -12.18
CA ASP A 42 1.53 3.23 -13.59
C ASP A 42 0.25 2.40 -13.80
N ASP A 43 -0.11 2.15 -15.05
CA ASP A 43 -1.34 1.43 -15.40
C ASP A 43 -1.31 -0.06 -15.02
N HIS A 44 -0.14 -0.61 -14.67
CA HIS A 44 0.05 -2.02 -14.37
C HIS A 44 0.45 -2.28 -12.92
N VAL A 45 1.19 -1.37 -12.29
CA VAL A 45 1.80 -1.59 -10.99
C VAL A 45 1.78 -0.32 -10.13
N VAL A 46 1.49 -0.51 -8.85
CA VAL A 46 1.68 0.48 -7.78
C VAL A 46 2.81 -0.01 -6.88
N LYS A 47 3.79 0.85 -6.59
CA LYS A 47 4.91 0.54 -5.69
C LYS A 47 4.90 1.48 -4.49
N VAL A 48 4.91 0.89 -3.30
CA VAL A 48 4.98 1.61 -2.02
C VAL A 48 6.13 1.03 -1.21
N GLY A 49 6.96 1.90 -0.64
CA GLY A 49 8.04 1.48 0.27
C GLY A 49 7.76 1.82 1.72
N ASN A 50 8.32 1.03 2.63
CA ASN A 50 8.15 1.22 4.07
C ASN A 50 9.28 2.04 4.72
N THR A 51 10.35 2.37 3.99
CA THR A 51 11.55 3.00 4.54
C THR A 51 12.02 4.16 3.65
N LEU A 52 12.44 5.25 4.26
CA LEU A 52 13.16 6.36 3.61
C LEU A 52 14.61 6.39 4.12
N ASP A 53 15.58 6.67 3.25
CA ASP A 53 16.95 7.02 3.68
C ASP A 53 17.08 8.52 4.00
N GLU A 54 18.30 8.96 4.34
CA GLU A 54 18.62 10.36 4.65
C GLU A 54 18.35 11.32 3.48
N GLU A 55 18.36 10.81 2.24
CA GLU A 55 18.05 11.56 1.02
C GLU A 55 16.57 11.44 0.60
N LYS A 56 15.71 10.88 1.46
CA LYS A 56 14.28 10.62 1.21
C LYS A 56 14.02 9.64 0.05
N LYS A 57 14.96 8.77 -0.28
CA LYS A 57 14.76 7.71 -1.27
C LYS A 57 14.00 6.53 -0.64
N VAL A 58 13.05 5.99 -1.40
CA VAL A 58 12.10 4.97 -0.93
C VAL A 58 12.66 3.55 -1.09
N TYR A 59 12.67 2.76 -0.01
CA TYR A 59 13.10 1.36 0.03
C TYR A 59 12.05 0.46 0.73
N GLY A 60 12.33 -0.85 0.77
CA GLY A 60 11.41 -1.84 1.33
C GLY A 60 10.12 -1.89 0.54
N ILE A 61 10.25 -2.10 -0.78
CA ILE A 61 9.17 -1.96 -1.76
C ILE A 61 8.22 -3.15 -1.70
N THR A 62 6.93 -2.86 -1.56
CA THR A 62 5.82 -3.73 -1.95
C THR A 62 5.32 -3.28 -3.32
N ALA A 63 5.13 -4.22 -4.25
CA ALA A 63 4.61 -3.97 -5.58
C ALA A 63 3.24 -4.65 -5.72
N PHE A 64 2.21 -3.85 -5.97
CA PHE A 64 0.84 -4.31 -6.18
C PHE A 64 0.52 -4.29 -7.66
N PRO A 65 -0.03 -5.37 -8.24
CA PRO A 65 -0.72 -5.27 -9.52
C PRO A 65 -1.83 -4.22 -9.43
N ARG A 66 -1.92 -3.32 -10.42
CA ARG A 66 -2.88 -2.21 -10.39
C ARG A 66 -4.32 -2.67 -10.23
N GLY A 67 -4.66 -3.82 -10.83
CA GLY A 67 -5.98 -4.44 -10.74
C GLY A 67 -6.37 -4.94 -9.35
N CYS A 68 -5.40 -5.13 -8.45
CA CYS A 68 -5.67 -5.48 -7.05
C CYS A 68 -5.86 -4.24 -6.17
N VAL A 69 -5.60 -3.03 -6.67
CA VAL A 69 -5.65 -1.80 -5.88
C VAL A 69 -7.01 -1.12 -6.02
N GLU A 70 -7.81 -1.21 -4.97
CA GLU A 70 -9.13 -0.56 -4.87
C GLU A 70 -9.01 0.95 -4.72
N ARG A 71 -8.08 1.41 -3.86
CA ARG A 71 -7.96 2.83 -3.54
C ARG A 71 -6.56 3.20 -3.06
N ILE A 72 -6.12 4.40 -3.42
CA ILE A 72 -4.92 5.05 -2.85
C ILE A 72 -5.37 6.35 -2.19
N GLN A 73 -5.05 6.53 -0.92
CA GLN A 73 -5.34 7.74 -0.15
C GLN A 73 -4.04 8.37 0.32
N GLU A 74 -3.80 9.64 -0.04
CA GLU A 74 -2.71 10.42 0.51
C GLU A 74 -3.00 10.75 1.99
N LEU A 75 -2.02 10.52 2.86
CA LEU A 75 -2.11 10.75 4.30
C LEU A 75 -1.38 12.03 4.67
N GLN A 76 -1.93 12.77 5.62
CA GLN A 76 -1.31 13.96 6.21
C GLN A 76 -0.89 13.63 7.64
N LEU A 77 0.36 13.93 7.98
CA LEU A 77 0.86 13.76 9.35
C LEU A 77 0.31 14.88 10.23
N SER A 78 -0.42 14.51 11.29
CA SER A 78 -0.82 15.45 12.33
C SER A 78 0.22 15.45 13.46
N THR A 79 0.79 16.59 13.78
CA THR A 79 1.70 16.72 14.92
C THR A 79 0.89 16.67 16.22
N SER A 80 0.98 15.55 16.94
CA SER A 80 0.48 15.45 18.31
C SER A 80 1.67 15.50 19.24
N THR A 81 1.75 16.52 20.10
CA THR A 81 2.78 16.59 21.13
C THR A 81 2.42 15.56 22.20
N PHE A 82 3.24 14.52 22.37
CA PHE A 82 3.11 13.65 23.53
C PHE A 82 3.52 14.46 24.77
N PRO A 83 2.70 14.50 25.84
CA PRO A 83 3.14 15.08 27.10
C PRO A 83 4.32 14.26 27.62
N VAL A 84 5.40 14.96 27.97
CA VAL A 84 6.59 14.42 28.64
C VAL A 84 6.25 14.11 30.10
#